data_AF-A0A7C1ZKP0-F1
#
_entry.id   AF-A0A7C1ZKP0-F1
#
_cell.length_a   1.000
_cell.length_b   1.000
_cell.length_c   1.000
_cell.angle_alpha   90.00
_cell.angle_beta   90.00
_cell.angle_gamma   90.00
#
_symmetry.space_group_name_H-M   'P 1'
#
loop_
_entity.id
_entity.type
_entity.pdbx_description
1 polymer ?
#
loop_
_entity_poly.entity_id
_entity_poly.type
_entity_poly.pdbx_seq_one_letter_code
_entity_poly.pdbx_strand_id
1 'polypeptide(L)'
;MIPDVPVAFPRYILLASKPGYVTQSVGRVAVEENGVTTVNFDLTPGANPSVDLRVKVGTLSFQPFETPPSEDILDAAVIPEDESGYPESVKPFLLPSECITSDNPRVVEKAFEIYSNLSTVDRRRTREVAWAVYEWICKNIDHDGVFSGEPGGLNQPYRDVTSGIWQTISGSMGGDGWCWGNNFSDWAYKPEELLEVRCGICVEHARLGTALLRALNIPARATSGSLEFWAQDENGSGAWFGMSTTAGRTSYRENGVLGPGFATKGLEMYPVTEKHMQHEDWNALRRGLWRETHPWKENYPGTPEGFSQALTDLNEFVLTGNAPSGEHVEPGSDRYSIDYRDITLNLCDFQKQRTLIVRFPTYPEPGVNQSIQTDFYWTNCPECVKRTWIEEVRNPPVEGKERWFCIEFDLSPLFEENISFNVDIVKPKENYLYIFGREIISLPVTTIIGGVDVEVRVSGNVTKVEFYVDNKLKFVDEEEPYSWKWDETVFGKHEIKVVSYDENGHMARDEMDVIIFNIEFGKKSGEFWVK
;
A
#
# COMPACT_ATOMS: atom_id res chain seq x y z
N MET A 1 5.17 -10.03 28.83
CA MET A 1 3.78 -9.55 29.05
C MET A 1 3.79 -8.05 28.87
N ILE A 2 2.85 -7.51 28.12
CA ILE A 2 2.66 -6.06 27.99
C ILE A 2 1.52 -5.71 28.95
N PRO A 3 1.77 -5.01 30.07
CA PRO A 3 0.69 -4.57 30.95
C PRO A 3 -0.09 -3.42 30.32
N ASP A 4 -1.32 -3.20 30.79
CA ASP A 4 -2.12 -1.99 30.50
C ASP A 4 -2.43 -1.73 29.01
N VAL A 5 -2.64 -2.80 28.23
CA VAL A 5 -3.05 -2.69 26.81
C VAL A 5 -4.51 -2.22 26.73
N PRO A 6 -4.84 -1.12 26.03
CA PRO A 6 -6.21 -0.63 25.95
C PRO A 6 -7.14 -1.62 25.23
N VAL A 7 -8.43 -1.63 25.54
CA VAL A 7 -9.39 -2.46 24.82
C VAL A 7 -9.71 -1.80 23.48
N ALA A 8 -9.29 -2.45 22.39
CA ALA A 8 -9.50 -1.99 21.02
C ALA A 8 -9.86 -3.15 20.10
N PHE A 9 -10.86 -3.96 20.47
CA PHE A 9 -11.25 -5.17 19.74
C PHE A 9 -11.51 -4.90 18.23
N PRO A 10 -10.96 -5.70 17.29
CA PRO A 10 -9.76 -6.54 17.32
C PRO A 10 -8.65 -5.85 16.50
N ARG A 11 -8.15 -4.69 16.94
CA ARG A 11 -7.25 -3.83 16.16
C ARG A 11 -5.77 -4.11 16.40
N TYR A 12 -5.41 -5.01 17.33
CA TYR A 12 -3.99 -5.25 17.59
C TYR A 12 -3.34 -6.14 16.53
N ILE A 13 -2.13 -5.74 16.18
CA ILE A 13 -1.19 -6.49 15.36
C ILE A 13 0.06 -6.70 16.19
N LEU A 14 0.48 -7.95 16.31
CA LEU A 14 1.67 -8.35 17.03
C LEU A 14 2.68 -8.93 16.04
N LEU A 15 3.94 -8.53 16.20
CA LEU A 15 5.05 -9.02 15.40
C LEU A 15 6.04 -9.77 16.30
N ALA A 16 6.52 -10.91 15.81
CA ALA A 16 7.62 -11.64 16.44
C ALA A 16 8.82 -11.70 15.50
N SER A 17 9.97 -11.26 15.99
CA SER A 17 11.22 -11.26 15.23
C SER A 17 12.35 -11.85 16.07
N LYS A 18 13.21 -12.64 15.42
CA LYS A 18 14.38 -13.28 16.03
C LYS A 18 15.49 -13.38 14.98
N PRO A 19 16.74 -13.00 15.28
CA PRO A 19 17.84 -13.14 14.33
C PRO A 19 17.96 -14.56 13.77
N GLY A 20 18.08 -14.68 12.44
CA GLY A 20 18.13 -15.96 11.72
C GLY A 20 16.77 -16.61 11.46
N TYR A 21 15.67 -15.91 11.75
CA TYR A 21 14.30 -16.36 11.48
C TYR A 21 13.51 -15.27 10.74
N VAL A 22 12.56 -15.69 9.91
CA VAL A 22 11.62 -14.79 9.25
C VAL A 22 10.64 -14.22 10.29
N THR A 23 10.45 -12.91 10.28
CA THR A 23 9.44 -12.22 11.09
C THR A 23 8.08 -12.79 10.75
N GLN A 24 7.28 -13.02 11.78
CA GLN A 24 5.89 -13.43 11.64
C GLN A 24 5.00 -12.37 12.29
N SER A 25 3.86 -12.12 11.69
CA SER A 25 2.86 -11.23 12.26
C SER A 25 1.52 -11.92 12.47
N VAL A 26 0.78 -11.45 13.46
CA VAL A 26 -0.59 -11.88 13.78
C VAL A 26 -1.38 -10.62 14.08
N GLY A 27 -2.34 -10.30 13.22
CA GLY A 27 -3.31 -9.24 13.48
C GLY A 27 -4.67 -9.79 13.88
N ARG A 28 -5.63 -8.86 14.02
CA ARG A 28 -6.95 -9.14 14.60
C ARG A 28 -6.88 -9.71 16.02
N VAL A 29 -5.90 -9.25 16.80
CA VAL A 29 -5.74 -9.68 18.19
C VAL A 29 -6.69 -8.89 19.08
N ALA A 30 -7.63 -9.60 19.67
CA ALA A 30 -8.58 -9.08 20.64
C ALA A 30 -7.97 -9.05 22.05
N VAL A 31 -8.27 -7.99 22.80
CA VAL A 31 -7.95 -7.93 24.23
C VAL A 31 -9.21 -7.57 24.99
N GLU A 32 -9.37 -8.16 26.18
CA GLU A 32 -10.49 -7.93 27.08
C GLU A 32 -10.03 -7.15 28.30
N GLU A 33 -10.94 -6.36 28.88
CA GLU A 33 -10.64 -5.60 30.09
C GLU A 33 -10.26 -6.54 31.23
N ASN A 34 -9.11 -6.30 31.86
CA ASN A 34 -8.53 -7.15 32.91
C ASN A 34 -8.29 -8.62 32.49
N GLY A 35 -8.31 -8.92 31.19
CA GLY A 35 -8.07 -10.25 30.62
C GLY A 35 -6.60 -10.52 30.29
N VAL A 36 -6.30 -11.77 29.97
CA VAL A 36 -4.99 -12.18 29.46
C VAL A 36 -5.15 -12.80 28.07
N THR A 37 -4.71 -12.09 27.03
CA THR A 37 -4.64 -12.62 25.67
C THR A 37 -3.27 -13.29 25.44
N THR A 38 -3.27 -14.55 25.04
CA THR A 38 -2.05 -15.29 24.68
C THR A 38 -1.97 -15.46 23.17
N VAL A 39 -0.85 -15.04 22.56
CA VAL A 39 -0.56 -15.21 21.13
C VAL A 39 0.75 -15.98 20.99
N ASN A 40 0.72 -17.06 20.22
CA ASN A 40 1.88 -17.90 19.96
C ASN A 40 2.42 -17.63 18.56
N PHE A 41 3.75 -17.68 18.41
CA PHE A 41 4.44 -17.49 17.14
C PHE A 41 5.32 -18.69 16.82
N ASP A 42 5.13 -19.24 15.63
CA ASP A 42 6.00 -20.27 15.06
C ASP A 42 6.96 -19.62 14.07
N LEU A 43 8.21 -19.41 14.49
CA LEU A 43 9.23 -18.77 13.64
C LEU A 43 9.97 -19.81 12.80
N THR A 44 10.06 -19.57 11.50
CA THR A 44 10.83 -20.40 10.55
C THR A 44 12.23 -19.83 10.34
N PRO A 45 13.29 -20.68 10.31
CA PRO A 45 14.63 -20.22 9.93
C PRO A 45 14.62 -19.53 8.57
N GLY A 46 15.36 -18.43 8.43
CA GLY A 46 15.43 -17.65 7.19
C GLY A 46 15.71 -16.17 7.44
N ALA A 47 15.69 -15.39 6.38
CA ALA A 47 15.83 -13.94 6.42
C ALA A 47 14.52 -13.26 5.99
N ASN A 48 14.26 -12.07 6.53
CA ASN A 48 13.20 -11.22 6.00
C ASN A 48 13.56 -10.76 4.59
N PRO A 49 12.57 -10.58 3.70
CA PRO A 49 12.79 -9.87 2.44
C PRO A 49 13.45 -8.52 2.70
N SER A 50 14.37 -8.13 1.82
CA SER A 50 15.14 -6.89 1.95
C SER A 50 14.29 -5.63 1.66
N VAL A 51 13.12 -5.81 1.03
CA VAL A 51 12.22 -4.74 0.63
C VAL A 51 10.75 -5.13 0.83
N ASP A 52 9.91 -4.13 1.10
CA ASP A 52 8.45 -4.23 0.90
C ASP A 52 8.13 -3.98 -0.58
N LEU A 53 7.05 -4.58 -1.11
CA LEU A 53 6.56 -4.24 -2.44
C LEU A 53 5.72 -2.96 -2.35
N ARG A 54 6.09 -1.92 -3.11
CA ARG A 54 5.34 -0.68 -3.22
C ARG A 54 4.86 -0.49 -4.65
N VAL A 55 3.59 -0.14 -4.77
CA VAL A 55 2.93 0.11 -6.05
C VAL A 55 2.10 1.37 -5.92
N LYS A 56 2.27 2.31 -6.86
CA LYS A 56 1.50 3.55 -6.94
C LYS A 56 0.90 3.66 -8.33
N VAL A 57 -0.32 4.15 -8.42
CA VAL A 57 -1.03 4.35 -9.69
C VAL A 57 -1.57 5.78 -9.75
N GLY A 58 -1.49 6.40 -10.93
CA GLY A 58 -2.14 7.66 -11.24
C GLY A 58 -3.13 7.46 -12.40
N THR A 59 -4.41 7.72 -12.17
CA THR A 59 -5.44 7.60 -13.21
C THR A 59 -5.83 8.99 -13.72
N LEU A 60 -5.53 9.28 -14.99
CA LEU A 60 -5.94 10.53 -15.62
C LEU A 60 -7.40 10.42 -16.10
N SER A 61 -8.24 11.34 -15.65
CA SER A 61 -9.64 11.43 -16.02
C SER A 61 -10.03 12.83 -16.51
N PHE A 62 -11.03 12.88 -17.39
CA PHE A 62 -11.78 14.11 -17.66
C PHE A 62 -13.06 14.12 -16.86
N GLN A 63 -13.33 15.22 -16.18
CA GLN A 63 -14.50 15.43 -15.34
C GLN A 63 -15.25 16.68 -15.81
N PRO A 64 -16.33 16.53 -16.59
CA PRO A 64 -17.14 17.66 -16.99
C PRO A 64 -17.83 18.27 -15.77
N PHE A 65 -18.08 19.58 -15.77
CA PHE A 65 -18.97 20.16 -14.77
C PHE A 65 -20.39 19.66 -15.00
N GLU A 66 -20.96 19.01 -13.98
CA GLU A 66 -22.34 18.57 -14.01
C GLU A 66 -23.08 19.08 -12.78
N THR A 67 -24.34 19.46 -13.02
CA THR A 67 -25.28 19.72 -11.94
C THR A 67 -25.73 18.37 -11.36
N PRO A 68 -25.74 18.19 -10.03
CA PRO A 68 -26.27 16.98 -9.40
C PRO A 68 -27.71 16.67 -9.87
N PRO A 69 -28.19 15.41 -9.69
CA PRO A 69 -29.60 15.10 -9.92
C PRO A 69 -30.52 16.08 -9.18
N SER A 70 -31.62 16.48 -9.81
CA SER A 70 -32.55 17.45 -9.21
C SER A 70 -33.05 16.96 -7.84
N GLU A 71 -33.07 17.85 -6.85
CA GLU A 71 -33.70 17.57 -5.55
C GLU A 71 -35.18 17.17 -5.71
N ASP A 72 -35.84 17.62 -6.77
CA ASP A 72 -37.24 17.26 -7.06
C ASP A 72 -37.42 15.74 -7.22
N ILE A 73 -36.43 15.03 -7.77
CA ILE A 73 -36.46 13.56 -7.89
C ILE A 73 -36.45 12.93 -6.50
N LEU A 74 -35.59 13.45 -5.61
CA LEU A 74 -35.45 12.93 -4.25
C LEU A 74 -36.69 13.24 -3.39
N ASP A 75 -37.30 14.41 -3.59
CA ASP A 75 -38.51 14.82 -2.88
C ASP A 75 -39.73 13.98 -3.29
N ALA A 76 -39.81 13.58 -4.55
CA ALA A 76 -40.87 12.71 -5.06
C ALA A 76 -40.60 11.22 -4.81
N ALA A 77 -39.42 10.85 -4.29
CA ALA A 77 -39.01 9.46 -4.25
C ALA A 77 -39.74 8.61 -3.21
N VAL A 78 -40.18 7.42 -3.63
CA VAL A 78 -40.92 6.46 -2.81
C VAL A 78 -40.17 5.15 -2.64
N ILE A 79 -40.48 4.45 -1.55
CA ILE A 79 -40.06 3.07 -1.30
C ILE A 79 -41.23 2.15 -1.71
N PRO A 80 -41.08 1.29 -2.73
CA PRO A 80 -42.09 0.32 -3.10
C PRO A 80 -42.39 -0.68 -1.97
N GLU A 81 -43.59 -1.25 -1.98
CA GLU A 81 -44.00 -2.24 -0.97
C GLU A 81 -43.16 -3.53 -1.02
N ASP A 82 -42.65 -3.87 -2.20
CA ASP A 82 -41.76 -5.02 -2.42
C ASP A 82 -40.76 -4.75 -3.56
N GLU A 83 -39.78 -5.65 -3.70
CA GLU A 83 -38.68 -5.51 -4.66
C GLU A 83 -39.12 -5.46 -6.13
N SER A 84 -40.33 -5.92 -6.47
CA SER A 84 -40.85 -5.89 -7.84
C SER A 84 -41.10 -4.48 -8.36
N GLY A 85 -41.27 -3.50 -7.47
CA GLY A 85 -41.42 -2.09 -7.82
C GLY A 85 -40.12 -1.39 -8.26
N TYR A 86 -38.97 -2.06 -8.15
CA TYR A 86 -37.69 -1.53 -8.61
C TYR A 86 -37.37 -1.96 -10.06
N PRO A 87 -36.68 -1.12 -10.85
CA PRO A 87 -36.06 -1.52 -12.10
C PRO A 87 -35.12 -2.72 -11.90
N GLU A 88 -35.12 -3.66 -12.84
CA GLU A 88 -34.24 -4.84 -12.78
C GLU A 88 -32.75 -4.46 -12.62
N SER A 89 -32.33 -3.34 -13.23
CA SER A 89 -30.95 -2.84 -13.17
C SER A 89 -30.49 -2.39 -11.79
N VAL A 90 -31.40 -2.18 -10.82
CA VAL A 90 -31.04 -1.76 -9.47
C VAL A 90 -31.28 -2.83 -8.40
N LYS A 91 -32.05 -3.87 -8.69
CA LYS A 91 -32.36 -4.95 -7.73
C LYS A 91 -31.13 -5.65 -7.14
N PRO A 92 -30.02 -5.87 -7.86
CA PRO A 92 -28.82 -6.47 -7.26
C PRO A 92 -28.29 -5.69 -6.06
N PHE A 93 -28.56 -4.39 -5.98
CA PHE A 93 -28.14 -3.53 -4.87
C PHE A 93 -29.07 -3.57 -3.66
N LEU A 94 -30.04 -4.49 -3.63
CA LEU A 94 -30.80 -4.88 -2.43
C LEU A 94 -30.15 -6.08 -1.72
N LEU A 95 -29.41 -6.91 -2.45
CA LEU A 95 -28.87 -8.16 -1.96
C LEU A 95 -27.74 -7.94 -0.94
N PRO A 96 -27.61 -8.81 0.09
CA PRO A 96 -26.45 -8.80 0.95
C PRO A 96 -25.20 -9.28 0.21
N SER A 97 -24.03 -8.99 0.78
CA SER A 97 -22.74 -9.54 0.34
C SER A 97 -21.85 -9.84 1.55
N GLU A 98 -20.69 -10.46 1.31
CA GLU A 98 -19.73 -10.80 2.38
C GLU A 98 -19.33 -9.59 3.25
N CYS A 99 -19.29 -8.39 2.67
CA CYS A 99 -18.89 -7.14 3.33
C CYS A 99 -20.05 -6.16 3.55
N ILE A 100 -21.22 -6.42 2.97
CA ILE A 100 -22.45 -5.65 3.15
C ILE A 100 -23.52 -6.62 3.67
N THR A 101 -23.44 -6.93 4.96
CA THR A 101 -24.27 -7.91 5.67
C THR A 101 -25.65 -7.34 6.03
N SER A 102 -26.41 -6.89 5.03
CA SER A 102 -27.74 -6.28 5.22
C SER A 102 -28.79 -7.25 5.77
N ASP A 103 -28.54 -8.55 5.69
CA ASP A 103 -29.36 -9.63 6.24
C ASP A 103 -28.96 -10.06 7.66
N ASN A 104 -27.87 -9.49 8.21
CA ASN A 104 -27.44 -9.79 9.57
C ASN A 104 -28.49 -9.32 10.58
N PRO A 105 -28.94 -10.16 11.53
CA PRO A 105 -29.98 -9.80 12.49
C PRO A 105 -29.73 -8.50 13.27
N ARG A 106 -28.47 -8.20 13.65
CA ARG A 106 -28.13 -6.96 14.35
C ARG A 106 -28.28 -5.73 13.46
N VAL A 107 -27.95 -5.86 12.17
CA VAL A 107 -28.08 -4.79 11.18
C VAL A 107 -29.56 -4.54 10.89
N VAL A 108 -30.32 -5.61 10.66
CA VAL A 108 -31.78 -5.55 10.43
C VAL A 108 -32.48 -4.91 11.63
N GLU A 109 -32.21 -5.36 12.85
CA GLU A 109 -32.80 -4.79 14.07
C GLU A 109 -32.50 -3.29 14.17
N LYS A 110 -31.25 -2.88 13.94
CA LYS A 110 -30.89 -1.47 13.99
C LYS A 110 -31.57 -0.63 12.90
N ALA A 111 -31.64 -1.16 11.68
CA ALA A 111 -32.32 -0.52 10.57
C ALA A 111 -33.80 -0.27 10.91
N PHE A 112 -34.51 -1.29 11.39
CA PHE A 112 -35.92 -1.17 11.76
C PHE A 112 -36.14 -0.30 13.00
N GLU A 113 -35.20 -0.24 13.95
CA GLU A 113 -35.24 0.72 15.06
C GLU A 113 -35.26 2.16 14.53
N ILE A 114 -34.33 2.52 13.65
CA ILE A 114 -34.26 3.85 13.01
C ILE A 114 -35.57 4.14 12.26
N TYR A 115 -36.00 3.20 11.42
CA TYR A 115 -37.23 3.31 10.63
C TYR A 115 -38.49 3.46 11.48
N SER A 116 -38.57 2.77 12.62
CA SER A 116 -39.74 2.81 13.51
C SER A 116 -39.95 4.17 14.20
N ASN A 117 -38.90 5.01 14.27
CA ASN A 117 -39.02 6.36 14.82
C ASN A 117 -39.64 7.38 13.85
N LEU A 118 -39.75 7.03 12.56
CA LEU A 118 -40.38 7.86 11.54
C LEU A 118 -41.90 7.74 11.57
N SER A 119 -42.59 8.80 11.14
CA SER A 119 -44.05 8.76 10.95
C SER A 119 -44.43 7.80 9.83
N THR A 120 -45.68 7.34 9.80
CA THR A 120 -46.16 6.43 8.74
C THR A 120 -46.09 7.04 7.34
N VAL A 121 -46.13 8.36 7.23
CA VAL A 121 -45.98 9.09 5.95
C VAL A 121 -44.51 9.10 5.53
N ASP A 122 -43.60 9.41 6.45
CA ASP A 122 -42.16 9.51 6.20
C ASP A 122 -41.55 8.16 5.83
N ARG A 123 -42.06 7.08 6.42
CA ARG A 123 -41.67 5.70 6.13
C ARG A 123 -41.85 5.26 4.68
N ARG A 124 -42.66 5.98 3.88
CA ARG A 124 -42.84 5.74 2.45
C ARG A 124 -41.93 6.59 1.57
N ARG A 125 -41.26 7.60 2.13
CA ARG A 125 -40.45 8.58 1.41
C ARG A 125 -38.97 8.21 1.51
N THR A 126 -38.33 7.94 0.37
CA THR A 126 -36.92 7.51 0.32
C THR A 126 -36.00 8.54 0.97
N ARG A 127 -36.24 9.85 0.73
CA ARG A 127 -35.49 10.96 1.33
C ARG A 127 -35.46 10.88 2.86
N GLU A 128 -36.62 10.67 3.48
CA GLU A 128 -36.75 10.71 4.94
C GLU A 128 -36.11 9.49 5.60
N VAL A 129 -36.29 8.30 5.01
CA VAL A 129 -35.67 7.07 5.50
C VAL A 129 -34.15 7.12 5.34
N ALA A 130 -33.65 7.55 4.18
CA ALA A 130 -32.22 7.71 3.96
C ALA A 130 -31.63 8.78 4.90
N TRP A 131 -32.36 9.87 5.16
CA TRP A 131 -31.90 10.93 6.06
C TRP A 131 -31.84 10.45 7.51
N ALA A 132 -32.80 9.65 7.96
CA ALA A 132 -32.77 9.06 9.29
C ALA A 132 -31.57 8.12 9.48
N VAL A 133 -31.23 7.33 8.46
CA VAL A 133 -30.01 6.49 8.47
C VAL A 133 -28.75 7.36 8.50
N TYR A 134 -28.67 8.37 7.63
CA TYR A 134 -27.57 9.34 7.59
C TYR A 134 -27.34 10.00 8.94
N GLU A 135 -28.39 10.60 9.49
CA GLU A 135 -28.38 11.30 10.78
C GLU A 135 -27.95 10.37 11.90
N TRP A 136 -28.51 9.16 11.95
CA TRP A 136 -28.17 8.19 12.98
C TRP A 136 -26.69 7.82 12.92
N ILE A 137 -26.14 7.51 11.73
CA ILE A 137 -24.71 7.19 11.59
C ILE A 137 -23.86 8.38 12.03
N CYS A 138 -24.14 9.59 11.53
CA CYS A 138 -23.36 10.79 11.85
C CYS A 138 -23.35 11.11 13.36
N LYS A 139 -24.42 10.78 14.08
CA LYS A 139 -24.52 11.01 15.53
C LYS A 139 -23.90 9.90 16.36
N ASN A 140 -23.90 8.65 15.88
CA ASN A 140 -23.64 7.47 16.71
C ASN A 140 -22.41 6.64 16.30
N ILE A 141 -21.82 6.89 15.14
CA ILE A 141 -20.62 6.20 14.66
C ILE A 141 -19.53 7.23 14.48
N ASP A 142 -18.45 7.10 15.26
CA ASP A 142 -17.32 8.00 15.13
C ASP A 142 -16.52 7.72 13.87
N HIS A 143 -15.89 8.76 13.35
CA HIS A 143 -14.98 8.66 12.23
C HIS A 143 -13.55 8.80 12.74
N ASP A 144 -12.75 7.78 12.51
CA ASP A 144 -11.33 7.72 12.85
C ASP A 144 -10.49 8.80 12.12
N GLY A 145 -11.10 9.61 11.23
CA GLY A 145 -10.44 10.67 10.47
C GLY A 145 -10.63 12.14 10.88
N VAL A 146 -9.48 12.82 10.97
CA VAL A 146 -9.03 14.09 10.34
C VAL A 146 -9.75 15.42 10.63
N PHE A 147 -10.62 15.54 11.64
CA PHE A 147 -11.33 16.82 11.88
C PHE A 147 -11.66 17.09 13.35
N SER A 148 -10.74 16.83 14.28
CA SER A 148 -10.87 17.30 15.66
C SER A 148 -9.81 18.34 15.93
N GLY A 149 -10.20 19.61 15.97
CA GLY A 149 -9.35 20.76 16.31
C GLY A 149 -8.85 20.81 17.76
N GLU A 150 -8.58 19.67 18.40
CA GLU A 150 -7.92 19.55 19.70
C GLU A 150 -6.71 18.60 19.57
N PRO A 151 -5.67 18.74 20.41
CA PRO A 151 -4.24 18.72 20.02
C PRO A 151 -3.87 17.55 19.11
N GLY A 152 -3.75 17.85 17.81
CA GLY A 152 -3.64 16.86 16.74
C GLY A 152 -4.01 17.40 15.35
N GLY A 153 -4.03 18.74 15.15
CA GLY A 153 -4.31 19.34 13.85
C GLY A 153 -3.31 18.86 12.78
N LEU A 154 -3.53 19.24 11.51
CA LEU A 154 -2.78 18.90 10.29
C LEU A 154 -1.22 18.90 10.38
N ASN A 155 -0.65 19.34 11.51
CA ASN A 155 0.79 19.40 11.83
C ASN A 155 1.23 18.51 13.02
N GLN A 156 0.44 17.55 13.51
CA GLN A 156 0.91 16.57 14.50
C GLN A 156 0.63 15.13 14.06
N PRO A 157 1.62 14.21 14.14
CA PRO A 157 1.42 12.82 13.76
C PRO A 157 0.43 12.15 14.72
N TYR A 158 -0.57 11.47 14.17
CA TYR A 158 -1.49 10.62 14.93
C TYR A 158 -0.69 9.57 15.71
N ARG A 159 -0.96 9.45 17.01
CA ARG A 159 -0.27 8.49 17.90
C ARG A 159 -1.18 7.39 18.45
N ASP A 160 -2.49 7.46 18.19
CA ASP A 160 -3.38 6.37 18.59
C ASP A 160 -3.20 5.19 17.63
N VAL A 161 -2.35 4.26 18.05
CA VAL A 161 -2.05 3.03 17.31
C VAL A 161 -3.23 2.08 17.17
N THR A 162 -4.34 2.38 17.86
CA THR A 162 -5.60 1.66 17.76
C THR A 162 -6.56 2.29 16.76
N SER A 163 -6.28 3.47 16.20
CA SER A 163 -7.15 4.08 15.19
C SER A 163 -7.00 3.39 13.82
N GLY A 164 -8.12 3.16 13.12
CA GLY A 164 -8.09 2.58 11.78
C GLY A 164 -7.27 3.41 10.79
N ILE A 165 -7.25 4.74 10.93
CA ILE A 165 -6.42 5.63 10.10
C ILE A 165 -4.94 5.41 10.38
N TRP A 166 -4.53 5.33 11.65
CA TRP A 166 -3.12 5.13 11.98
C TRP A 166 -2.57 3.82 11.39
N GLN A 167 -3.43 2.80 11.32
CA GLN A 167 -3.10 1.48 10.80
C GLN A 167 -3.12 1.42 9.27
N THR A 168 -4.04 2.16 8.64
CA THR A 168 -4.30 2.07 7.20
C THR A 168 -3.52 3.07 6.37
N ILE A 169 -3.28 4.27 6.89
CA ILE A 169 -2.72 5.40 6.15
C ILE A 169 -1.28 5.67 6.62
N SER A 170 -0.38 5.92 5.68
CA SER A 170 0.99 6.36 5.93
C SER A 170 1.22 7.82 5.54
N GLY A 171 2.17 8.50 6.18
CA GLY A 171 2.67 9.82 5.77
C GLY A 171 2.21 11.00 6.64
N SER A 172 2.35 12.22 6.10
CA SER A 172 2.15 13.48 6.85
C SER A 172 0.73 13.70 7.38
N MET A 173 -0.26 13.02 6.81
CA MET A 173 -1.67 13.11 7.18
C MET A 173 -2.15 12.00 8.14
N GLY A 174 -1.32 11.01 8.47
CA GLY A 174 -1.67 9.96 9.43
C GLY A 174 -0.78 8.72 9.34
N GLY A 175 -0.52 8.10 10.51
CA GLY A 175 0.01 6.74 10.70
C GLY A 175 1.44 6.42 10.26
N ASP A 176 2.14 5.61 11.06
CA ASP A 176 3.28 4.78 10.62
C ASP A 176 2.92 3.28 10.75
N GLY A 177 1.63 2.99 10.88
CA GLY A 177 1.10 1.67 11.17
C GLY A 177 1.02 0.73 9.98
N TRP A 178 0.48 -0.45 10.27
CA TRP A 178 0.19 -1.50 9.31
C TRP A 178 -1.24 -1.99 9.54
N CYS A 179 -1.90 -2.42 8.47
CA CYS A 179 -3.10 -3.24 8.48
C CYS A 179 -2.74 -4.72 8.42
N TRP A 180 -3.74 -5.58 8.62
CA TRP A 180 -3.58 -7.03 8.58
C TRP A 180 -4.71 -7.71 7.81
N GLY A 181 -4.38 -8.58 6.85
CA GLY A 181 -5.38 -9.35 6.12
C GLY A 181 -4.84 -9.98 4.85
N ASN A 182 -5.70 -10.65 4.09
CA ASN A 182 -5.37 -11.11 2.73
C ASN A 182 -5.58 -10.01 1.67
N ASN A 183 -6.37 -8.98 2.02
CA ASN A 183 -6.69 -7.79 1.25
C ASN A 183 -7.35 -6.74 2.16
N PHE A 184 -7.73 -5.59 1.61
CA PHE A 184 -8.43 -4.54 2.35
C PHE A 184 -9.78 -5.02 2.89
N SER A 185 -10.48 -5.87 2.13
CA SER A 185 -11.76 -6.46 2.51
C SER A 185 -11.73 -7.22 3.85
N ASP A 186 -10.67 -8.02 4.07
CA ASP A 186 -10.42 -8.80 5.30
C ASP A 186 -9.85 -7.94 6.44
N TRP A 187 -9.64 -6.64 6.25
CA TRP A 187 -9.25 -5.74 7.34
C TRP A 187 -10.48 -5.05 7.93
N ALA A 188 -11.19 -4.31 7.07
CA ALA A 188 -12.28 -3.42 7.46
C ALA A 188 -13.43 -4.17 8.15
N TYR A 189 -14.02 -3.51 9.15
CA TYR A 189 -15.19 -4.03 9.86
C TYR A 189 -16.34 -4.36 8.94
N LYS A 190 -17.07 -5.42 9.30
CA LYS A 190 -18.42 -5.67 8.83
C LYS A 190 -19.41 -4.71 9.51
N PRO A 191 -20.56 -4.41 8.89
CA PRO A 191 -21.60 -3.57 9.49
C PRO A 191 -21.95 -3.92 10.94
N GLU A 192 -22.13 -5.21 11.28
CA GLU A 192 -22.45 -5.66 12.64
C GLU A 192 -21.32 -5.45 13.65
N GLU A 193 -20.06 -5.49 13.20
CA GLU A 193 -18.90 -5.22 14.03
C GLU A 193 -18.77 -3.71 14.28
N LEU A 194 -19.02 -2.88 13.26
CA LEU A 194 -19.01 -1.42 13.41
C LEU A 194 -20.15 -0.93 14.33
N LEU A 195 -21.31 -1.61 14.33
CA LEU A 195 -22.40 -1.35 15.28
C LEU A 195 -22.00 -1.62 16.74
N GLU A 196 -20.98 -2.44 16.97
CA GLU A 196 -20.44 -2.74 18.30
C GLU A 196 -19.29 -1.80 18.66
N VAL A 197 -18.33 -1.63 17.75
CA VAL A 197 -17.12 -0.82 17.96
C VAL A 197 -17.41 0.69 17.95
N ARG A 198 -18.45 1.13 17.22
CA ARG A 198 -18.89 2.55 17.13
C ARG A 198 -17.84 3.53 16.60
N CYS A 199 -16.80 3.03 15.94
CA CYS A 199 -15.76 3.85 15.35
C CYS A 199 -15.12 3.14 14.16
N GLY A 200 -14.88 3.87 13.07
CA GLY A 200 -14.26 3.34 11.86
C GLY A 200 -13.88 4.43 10.86
N ILE A 201 -13.31 4.00 9.73
CA ILE A 201 -12.90 4.85 8.60
C ILE A 201 -13.96 4.87 7.50
N CYS A 202 -13.67 5.57 6.40
CA CYS A 202 -14.61 5.82 5.31
C CYS A 202 -15.25 4.56 4.71
N VAL A 203 -14.50 3.49 4.53
CA VAL A 203 -15.02 2.23 4.00
C VAL A 203 -16.07 1.60 4.94
N GLU A 204 -15.86 1.66 6.24
CA GLU A 204 -16.74 1.01 7.21
C GLU A 204 -18.03 1.82 7.38
N HIS A 205 -17.91 3.16 7.35
CA HIS A 205 -19.05 4.08 7.27
C HIS A 205 -19.92 3.82 6.02
N ALA A 206 -19.29 3.64 4.86
CA ALA A 206 -19.97 3.32 3.61
C ALA A 206 -20.68 1.96 3.65
N ARG A 207 -20.01 0.93 4.19
CA ARG A 207 -20.56 -0.42 4.35
C ARG A 207 -21.78 -0.43 5.26
N LEU A 208 -21.69 0.20 6.43
CA LEU A 208 -22.80 0.27 7.37
C LEU A 208 -23.99 1.05 6.80
N GLY A 209 -23.75 2.21 6.20
CA GLY A 209 -24.81 2.99 5.56
C GLY A 209 -25.54 2.21 4.47
N THR A 210 -24.77 1.50 3.64
CA THR A 210 -25.33 0.66 2.57
C THR A 210 -26.13 -0.51 3.15
N ALA A 211 -25.60 -1.19 4.18
CA ALA A 211 -26.28 -2.33 4.80
C ALA A 211 -27.59 -1.94 5.48
N LEU A 212 -27.62 -0.80 6.19
CA LEU A 212 -28.84 -0.27 6.82
C LEU A 212 -29.90 0.12 5.77
N LEU A 213 -29.50 0.75 4.66
CA LEU A 213 -30.43 1.10 3.58
C LEU A 213 -31.00 -0.15 2.90
N ARG A 214 -30.16 -1.14 2.58
CA ARG A 214 -30.60 -2.42 2.00
C ARG A 214 -31.56 -3.16 2.91
N ALA A 215 -31.31 -3.17 4.23
CA ALA A 215 -32.22 -3.75 5.22
C ALA A 215 -33.59 -3.06 5.27
N LEU A 216 -33.70 -1.82 4.78
CA LEU A 216 -34.93 -1.03 4.66
C LEU A 216 -35.52 -1.03 3.25
N ASN A 217 -35.14 -2.01 2.42
CA ASN A 217 -35.59 -2.14 1.03
C ASN A 217 -35.22 -0.92 0.15
N ILE A 218 -34.10 -0.25 0.43
CA ILE A 218 -33.57 0.83 -0.41
C ILE A 218 -32.31 0.31 -1.14
N PRO A 219 -32.31 0.22 -2.48
CA PRO A 219 -31.13 -0.19 -3.23
C PRO A 219 -29.98 0.78 -2.97
N ALA A 220 -28.84 0.26 -2.54
CA ALA A 220 -27.68 1.06 -2.19
C ALA A 220 -26.38 0.36 -2.58
N ARG A 221 -25.34 1.13 -2.92
CA ARG A 221 -24.01 0.62 -3.25
C ARG A 221 -22.92 1.39 -2.51
N ALA A 222 -21.99 0.65 -1.92
CA ALA A 222 -20.81 1.22 -1.27
C ALA A 222 -19.74 1.53 -2.33
N THR A 223 -19.45 2.81 -2.52
CA THR A 223 -18.43 3.32 -3.44
C THR A 223 -17.10 3.48 -2.70
N SER A 224 -16.04 3.82 -3.44
CA SER A 224 -14.72 4.12 -2.89
C SER A 224 -14.79 5.29 -1.89
N GLY A 225 -14.88 4.99 -0.58
CA GLY A 225 -14.88 5.97 0.52
C GLY A 225 -16.22 6.63 0.86
N SER A 226 -17.33 6.17 0.26
CA SER A 226 -18.68 6.72 0.48
C SER A 226 -19.75 5.74 -0.02
N LEU A 227 -21.00 6.18 -0.20
CA LEU A 227 -22.04 5.34 -0.78
C LEU A 227 -23.02 6.11 -1.66
N GLU A 228 -23.77 5.37 -2.45
CA GLU A 228 -24.90 5.87 -3.23
C GLU A 228 -26.16 5.05 -2.97
N PHE A 229 -27.32 5.68 -3.05
CA PHE A 229 -28.63 5.02 -2.94
C PHE A 229 -29.55 5.40 -4.09
N TRP A 230 -30.43 4.49 -4.47
CA TRP A 230 -31.39 4.71 -5.55
C TRP A 230 -32.65 5.38 -5.02
N ALA A 231 -33.09 6.44 -5.69
CA ALA A 231 -34.34 7.13 -5.41
C ALA A 231 -35.17 7.23 -6.71
N GLN A 232 -36.44 6.84 -6.65
CA GLN A 232 -37.34 6.76 -7.80
C GLN A 232 -38.76 7.20 -7.47
N ASP A 233 -39.49 7.62 -8.50
CA ASP A 233 -40.94 7.80 -8.44
C ASP A 233 -41.70 6.45 -8.40
N GLU A 234 -43.04 6.52 -8.30
CA GLU A 234 -43.93 5.34 -8.31
C GLU A 234 -43.84 4.48 -9.59
N ASN A 235 -43.30 5.04 -10.68
CA ASN A 235 -43.16 4.35 -11.97
C ASN A 235 -41.78 3.69 -12.16
N GLY A 236 -40.88 3.83 -11.19
CA GLY A 236 -39.51 3.31 -11.30
C GLY A 236 -38.53 4.25 -12.01
N SER A 237 -38.94 5.48 -12.35
CA SER A 237 -38.04 6.49 -12.90
C SER A 237 -37.26 7.16 -11.78
N GLY A 238 -35.94 7.04 -11.78
CA GLY A 238 -35.11 7.46 -10.66
C GLY A 238 -33.67 7.79 -11.01
N ALA A 239 -32.89 8.06 -9.97
CA ALA A 239 -31.46 8.36 -10.05
C ALA A 239 -30.71 7.86 -8.81
N TRP A 240 -29.39 7.70 -8.95
CA TRP A 240 -28.48 7.45 -7.84
C TRP A 240 -28.11 8.76 -7.14
N PHE A 241 -28.18 8.77 -5.81
CA PHE A 241 -27.82 9.90 -4.95
C PHE A 241 -26.66 9.52 -4.04
N GLY A 242 -25.62 10.36 -4.03
CA GLY A 242 -24.48 10.22 -3.13
C GLY A 242 -24.82 10.58 -1.69
N MET A 243 -24.25 9.82 -0.74
CA MET A 243 -24.37 10.07 0.69
C MET A 243 -23.03 9.83 1.38
N SER A 244 -22.44 10.88 1.96
CA SER A 244 -21.19 10.79 2.72
C SER A 244 -21.44 10.96 4.22
N THR A 245 -21.53 9.83 4.93
CA THR A 245 -21.66 9.79 6.39
C THR A 245 -20.38 10.20 7.11
N THR A 246 -19.21 10.07 6.48
CA THR A 246 -17.92 10.56 7.00
C THR A 246 -17.85 12.08 7.05
N ALA A 247 -18.21 12.76 5.94
CA ALA A 247 -18.30 14.22 5.89
C ALA A 247 -19.40 14.73 6.84
N GLY A 248 -20.52 14.01 6.93
CA GLY A 248 -21.59 14.30 7.88
C GLY A 248 -21.14 14.21 9.34
N ARG A 249 -20.49 13.10 9.73
CA ARG A 249 -19.92 12.89 11.07
C ARG A 249 -18.90 13.97 11.41
N THR A 250 -18.02 14.27 10.48
CA THR A 250 -17.02 15.34 10.58
C THR A 250 -17.67 16.68 10.92
N SER A 251 -18.63 17.12 10.09
CA SER A 251 -19.32 18.39 10.27
C SER A 251 -20.07 18.44 11.61
N TYR A 252 -20.72 17.32 11.98
CA TYR A 252 -21.43 17.19 13.25
C TYR A 252 -20.50 17.29 14.46
N ARG A 253 -19.31 16.67 14.41
CA ARG A 253 -18.31 16.74 15.47
C ARG A 253 -17.77 18.16 15.65
N GLU A 254 -17.45 18.84 14.55
CA GLU A 254 -16.84 20.18 14.59
C GLU A 254 -17.85 21.27 14.95
N ASN A 255 -19.06 21.21 14.40
CA ASN A 255 -20.00 22.33 14.40
C ASN A 255 -21.32 22.01 15.12
N GLY A 256 -21.56 20.76 15.52
CA GLY A 256 -22.86 20.32 16.06
C GLY A 256 -23.99 20.28 15.03
N VAL A 257 -23.68 20.51 13.75
CA VAL A 257 -24.64 20.59 12.64
C VAL A 257 -24.35 19.44 11.69
N LEU A 258 -25.40 18.73 11.26
CA LEU A 258 -25.27 17.74 10.21
C LEU A 258 -24.91 18.47 8.91
N GLY A 259 -23.89 17.97 8.19
CA GLY A 259 -23.54 18.48 6.88
C GLY A 259 -24.71 18.36 5.88
N PRO A 260 -24.53 18.77 4.61
CA PRO A 260 -25.63 18.83 3.65
C PRO A 260 -26.24 17.44 3.31
N GLY A 261 -25.64 16.34 3.79
CA GLY A 261 -26.15 14.97 3.75
C GLY A 261 -26.15 14.32 2.38
N PHE A 262 -26.91 14.91 1.47
CA PHE A 262 -27.09 14.48 0.09
C PHE A 262 -26.54 15.57 -0.82
N ALA A 263 -25.21 15.72 -0.84
CA ALA A 263 -24.57 16.75 -1.64
C ALA A 263 -23.57 16.16 -2.63
N THR A 264 -24.00 16.24 -3.89
CA THR A 264 -23.21 16.55 -5.09
C THR A 264 -22.37 15.44 -5.74
N LYS A 265 -22.76 15.13 -6.99
CA LYS A 265 -22.10 14.29 -8.00
C LYS A 265 -21.94 12.80 -7.63
N GLY A 266 -22.09 11.93 -8.63
CA GLY A 266 -21.81 10.51 -8.48
C GLY A 266 -20.36 10.34 -8.04
N LEU A 267 -20.15 9.72 -6.88
CA LEU A 267 -18.80 9.47 -6.41
C LEU A 267 -18.16 8.43 -7.31
N GLU A 268 -16.91 8.68 -7.61
CA GLU A 268 -16.43 8.62 -9.00
C GLU A 268 -15.98 7.23 -9.47
N MET A 269 -16.08 6.23 -8.59
CA MET A 269 -15.88 4.82 -8.92
C MET A 269 -16.89 4.00 -8.11
N TYR A 270 -17.75 3.24 -8.80
CA TYR A 270 -18.84 2.48 -8.20
C TYR A 270 -18.85 1.02 -8.67
N PRO A 271 -19.32 0.08 -7.83
CA PRO A 271 -19.46 -1.31 -8.22
C PRO A 271 -20.69 -1.53 -9.11
N VAL A 272 -20.63 -2.55 -9.97
CA VAL A 272 -21.81 -3.06 -10.73
C VAL A 272 -22.42 -4.31 -10.10
N THR A 273 -21.87 -4.75 -8.97
CA THR A 273 -22.32 -5.93 -8.21
C THR A 273 -22.82 -5.52 -6.83
N GLU A 274 -23.41 -6.45 -6.09
CA GLU A 274 -23.82 -6.27 -4.70
C GLU A 274 -22.66 -5.98 -3.73
N LYS A 275 -21.41 -6.13 -4.19
CA LYS A 275 -20.19 -5.95 -3.40
C LYS A 275 -19.80 -4.48 -3.26
N HIS A 276 -18.85 -4.22 -2.35
CA HIS A 276 -18.22 -2.92 -2.14
C HIS A 276 -17.02 -2.74 -3.09
N MET A 277 -16.85 -1.53 -3.63
CA MET A 277 -15.65 -1.14 -4.38
C MET A 277 -14.60 -0.48 -3.48
N GLN A 278 -13.44 -1.12 -3.35
CA GLN A 278 -12.32 -0.67 -2.51
C GLN A 278 -11.41 0.34 -3.19
N HIS A 279 -10.53 0.99 -2.42
CA HIS A 279 -9.50 1.88 -2.95
C HIS A 279 -8.49 1.11 -3.82
N GLU A 280 -8.21 -0.12 -3.41
CA GLU A 280 -7.36 -1.07 -4.09
C GLU A 280 -7.78 -2.46 -3.64
N ASP A 281 -7.34 -3.46 -4.39
CA ASP A 281 -7.51 -4.86 -4.03
C ASP A 281 -6.27 -5.62 -4.48
N TRP A 282 -5.91 -6.61 -3.67
CA TRP A 282 -4.77 -7.49 -3.93
C TRP A 282 -5.11 -8.83 -3.27
N ASN A 283 -4.36 -9.87 -3.56
CA ASN A 283 -4.65 -11.17 -2.96
C ASN A 283 -3.37 -11.87 -2.57
N ALA A 284 -3.17 -12.02 -1.26
CA ALA A 284 -2.20 -12.96 -0.74
C ALA A 284 -2.83 -14.28 -0.29
N LEU A 285 -2.09 -15.36 -0.53
CA LEU A 285 -2.39 -16.70 -0.04
C LEU A 285 -2.33 -16.79 1.50
N ARG A 286 -1.58 -15.89 2.14
CA ARG A 286 -1.49 -15.76 3.59
C ARG A 286 -1.78 -14.33 3.98
N ARG A 287 -2.40 -14.15 5.14
CA ARG A 287 -2.58 -12.83 5.73
C ARG A 287 -1.21 -12.20 5.97
N GLY A 288 -1.09 -10.93 5.62
CA GLY A 288 0.13 -10.18 5.72
C GLY A 288 -0.13 -8.75 6.13
N LEU A 289 0.95 -8.04 6.42
CA LEU A 289 0.90 -6.61 6.69
C LEU A 289 0.85 -5.82 5.39
N TRP A 290 -0.01 -4.81 5.37
CA TRP A 290 -0.14 -3.90 4.25
C TRP A 290 -0.51 -2.50 4.75
N ARG A 291 -0.31 -1.48 3.93
CA ARG A 291 -0.77 -0.10 4.20
C ARG A 291 -0.87 0.69 2.91
N GLU A 292 -1.68 1.73 2.90
CA GLU A 292 -1.80 2.69 1.79
C GLU A 292 -1.40 4.09 2.28
N THR A 293 -1.24 5.03 1.35
CA THR A 293 -1.47 6.45 1.56
C THR A 293 -2.91 6.72 1.19
N HIS A 294 -3.64 7.49 2.01
CA HIS A 294 -5.03 7.83 1.70
C HIS A 294 -5.12 8.38 0.27
N PRO A 295 -6.02 7.86 -0.59
CA PRO A 295 -6.12 8.33 -1.96
C PRO A 295 -6.30 9.84 -2.03
N TRP A 296 -5.62 10.47 -2.98
CA TRP A 296 -5.70 11.91 -3.19
C TRP A 296 -5.85 12.21 -4.67
N LYS A 297 -6.27 13.44 -4.96
CA LYS A 297 -6.57 13.89 -6.30
C LYS A 297 -5.93 15.24 -6.54
N GLU A 298 -5.29 15.34 -7.69
CA GLU A 298 -4.79 16.61 -8.22
C GLU A 298 -5.66 17.04 -9.40
N ASN A 299 -5.93 18.34 -9.51
CA ASN A 299 -6.84 18.89 -10.51
C ASN A 299 -6.11 19.82 -11.47
N TYR A 300 -6.60 19.90 -12.70
CA TYR A 300 -6.08 20.76 -13.75
C TYR A 300 -7.24 21.38 -14.53
N PRO A 301 -7.11 22.60 -15.07
CA PRO A 301 -8.15 23.21 -15.89
C PRO A 301 -8.55 22.31 -17.06
N GLY A 302 -9.84 22.28 -17.41
CA GLY A 302 -10.36 21.52 -18.56
C GLY A 302 -9.94 22.06 -19.95
N THR A 303 -8.77 22.68 -20.07
CA THR A 303 -8.22 23.22 -21.33
C THR A 303 -7.15 22.30 -21.92
N PRO A 304 -6.78 22.46 -23.20
CA PRO A 304 -5.65 21.71 -23.78
C PRO A 304 -4.34 21.88 -23.01
N GLU A 305 -4.08 23.06 -22.45
CA GLU A 305 -2.91 23.32 -21.61
C GLU A 305 -2.97 22.56 -20.29
N GLY A 306 -4.13 22.54 -19.62
CA GLY A 306 -4.32 21.76 -18.40
C GLY A 306 -4.17 20.25 -18.63
N PHE A 307 -4.63 19.74 -19.78
CA PHE A 307 -4.36 18.35 -20.18
C PHE A 307 -2.86 18.08 -20.37
N SER A 308 -2.14 18.99 -21.06
CA SER A 308 -0.70 18.85 -21.28
C SER A 308 0.09 18.90 -19.97
N GLN A 309 -0.32 19.72 -19.01
CA GLN A 309 0.31 19.80 -17.69
C GLN A 309 0.04 18.53 -16.88
N ALA A 310 -1.20 18.06 -16.83
CA ALA A 310 -1.56 16.80 -16.17
C ALA A 310 -0.73 15.63 -16.71
N LEU A 311 -0.55 15.54 -18.03
CA LEU A 311 0.28 14.51 -18.65
C LEU A 311 1.76 14.65 -18.30
N THR A 312 2.27 15.88 -18.16
CA THR A 312 3.66 16.12 -17.75
C THR A 312 3.91 15.64 -16.33
N ASP A 313 3.03 16.01 -15.40
CA ASP A 313 3.13 15.63 -13.99
C ASP A 313 2.99 14.11 -13.82
N LEU A 314 2.09 13.49 -14.59
CA LEU A 314 1.89 12.04 -14.55
C LEU A 314 3.10 11.27 -15.09
N ASN A 315 3.78 11.79 -16.12
CA ASN A 315 5.03 11.21 -16.60
C ASN A 315 6.16 11.35 -15.57
N GLU A 316 6.25 12.47 -14.85
CA GLU A 316 7.20 12.61 -13.74
C GLU A 316 6.89 11.62 -12.60
N PHE A 317 5.61 11.43 -12.27
CA PHE A 317 5.16 10.44 -11.29
C PHE A 317 5.59 9.02 -11.67
N VAL A 318 5.46 8.62 -12.93
CA VAL A 318 5.88 7.28 -13.39
C VAL A 318 7.39 7.06 -13.22
N LEU A 319 8.20 8.12 -13.34
CA LEU A 319 9.65 8.03 -13.19
C LEU A 319 10.09 8.02 -11.72
N THR A 320 9.40 8.77 -10.86
CA THR A 320 9.88 9.07 -9.50
C THR A 320 9.06 8.43 -8.39
N GLY A 321 7.81 8.04 -8.68
CA GLY A 321 6.81 7.65 -7.68
C GLY A 321 6.28 8.82 -6.84
N ASN A 322 6.65 10.06 -7.15
CA ASN A 322 6.17 11.26 -6.46
C ASN A 322 5.10 11.95 -7.30
N ALA A 323 3.94 12.21 -6.71
CA ALA A 323 2.88 12.98 -7.37
C ALA A 323 3.16 14.48 -7.20
N PRO A 324 3.34 15.24 -8.28
CA PRO A 324 3.38 16.70 -8.22
C PRO A 324 2.03 17.26 -7.74
N SER A 325 2.04 18.47 -7.19
CA SER A 325 0.81 19.20 -6.89
C SER A 325 0.18 19.72 -8.18
N GLY A 326 -1.13 19.54 -8.31
CA GLY A 326 -1.90 20.06 -9.43
C GLY A 326 -2.10 21.57 -9.35
N GLU A 327 -2.96 22.06 -10.23
CA GLU A 327 -3.29 23.46 -10.33
C GLU A 327 -4.60 23.80 -9.62
N HIS A 328 -4.77 25.08 -9.28
CA HIS A 328 -6.05 25.57 -8.80
C HIS A 328 -7.08 25.54 -9.93
N VAL A 329 -8.22 24.91 -9.65
CA VAL A 329 -9.34 24.84 -10.59
C VAL A 329 -10.57 25.46 -9.94
N GLU A 330 -11.15 26.45 -10.63
CA GLU A 330 -12.36 27.12 -10.17
C GLU A 330 -13.50 26.11 -9.92
N PRO A 331 -14.27 26.25 -8.83
CA PRO A 331 -15.49 25.48 -8.64
C PRO A 331 -16.44 25.66 -9.83
N GLY A 332 -17.09 24.59 -10.26
CA GLY A 332 -18.12 24.68 -11.31
C GLY A 332 -17.60 24.66 -12.75
N SER A 333 -16.34 24.23 -12.98
CA SER A 333 -15.76 24.10 -14.32
C SER A 333 -15.35 22.66 -14.64
N ASP A 334 -15.29 22.37 -15.94
CA ASP A 334 -14.65 21.18 -16.50
C ASP A 334 -13.20 21.11 -16.05
N ARG A 335 -12.74 19.91 -15.73
CA ARG A 335 -11.38 19.67 -15.23
C ARG A 335 -10.81 18.36 -15.71
N TYR A 336 -9.50 18.29 -15.74
CA TYR A 336 -8.80 17.01 -15.68
C TYR A 336 -8.44 16.74 -14.23
N SER A 337 -8.43 15.46 -13.87
CA SER A 337 -8.02 15.03 -12.54
C SER A 337 -7.10 13.83 -12.65
N ILE A 338 -6.09 13.78 -11.79
CA ILE A 338 -5.28 12.60 -11.57
C ILE A 338 -5.64 12.05 -10.20
N ASP A 339 -6.25 10.87 -10.19
CA ASP A 339 -6.53 10.11 -8.97
C ASP A 339 -5.32 9.23 -8.64
N TYR A 340 -4.66 9.52 -7.53
CA TYR A 340 -3.51 8.78 -7.03
C TYR A 340 -3.92 7.80 -5.93
N ARG A 341 -3.42 6.58 -6.05
CA ARG A 341 -3.63 5.49 -5.09
C ARG A 341 -2.32 4.71 -4.93
N ASP A 342 -2.11 4.13 -3.76
CA ASP A 342 -0.96 3.27 -3.55
C ASP A 342 -1.26 2.10 -2.61
N ILE A 343 -0.35 1.13 -2.64
CA ILE A 343 -0.30 0.05 -1.67
C ILE A 343 1.15 -0.29 -1.39
N THR A 344 1.45 -0.55 -0.12
CA THR A 344 2.69 -1.16 0.35
C THR A 344 2.37 -2.49 1.01
N LEU A 345 3.00 -3.56 0.54
CA LEU A 345 2.83 -4.91 1.05
C LEU A 345 4.12 -5.40 1.70
N ASN A 346 4.03 -5.82 2.96
CA ASN A 346 5.13 -6.45 3.66
C ASN A 346 5.25 -7.92 3.24
N LEU A 347 6.40 -8.29 2.71
CA LEU A 347 6.61 -9.60 2.11
C LEU A 347 7.03 -10.70 3.11
N CYS A 348 7.20 -10.38 4.40
CA CYS A 348 7.66 -11.38 5.40
C CYS A 348 6.70 -12.57 5.50
N ASP A 349 5.40 -12.32 5.39
CA ASP A 349 4.36 -13.36 5.48
C ASP A 349 4.06 -14.04 4.12
N PHE A 350 4.64 -13.54 3.02
CA PHE A 350 4.36 -13.98 1.64
C PHE A 350 5.19 -15.21 1.19
N GLN A 351 6.18 -15.66 1.97
CA GLN A 351 7.21 -16.72 1.73
C GLN A 351 7.07 -17.69 0.53
N LYS A 352 5.89 -18.29 0.28
CA LYS A 352 5.66 -19.29 -0.78
C LYS A 352 4.95 -18.74 -2.01
N GLN A 353 4.32 -17.59 -1.89
CA GLN A 353 3.66 -16.91 -2.99
C GLN A 353 4.72 -16.31 -3.91
N ARG A 354 4.70 -16.74 -5.16
CA ARG A 354 5.59 -16.23 -6.21
C ARG A 354 4.86 -15.30 -7.16
N THR A 355 3.54 -15.35 -7.21
CA THR A 355 2.73 -14.48 -8.08
C THR A 355 1.77 -13.67 -7.24
N LEU A 356 1.63 -12.39 -7.56
CA LEU A 356 0.70 -11.48 -6.90
C LEU A 356 0.01 -10.62 -7.95
N ILE A 357 -1.29 -10.41 -7.78
CA ILE A 357 -2.04 -9.43 -8.57
C ILE A 357 -2.46 -8.31 -7.63
N VAL A 358 -2.11 -7.09 -8.00
CA VAL A 358 -2.60 -5.86 -7.38
C VAL A 358 -3.49 -5.16 -8.39
N ARG A 359 -4.63 -4.64 -7.94
CA ARG A 359 -5.57 -3.92 -8.80
C ARG A 359 -6.14 -2.67 -8.13
N PHE A 360 -6.38 -1.66 -8.94
CA PHE A 360 -6.95 -0.38 -8.53
C PHE A 360 -8.19 -0.10 -9.38
N PRO A 361 -9.31 0.35 -8.80
CA PRO A 361 -10.48 0.64 -9.60
C PRO A 361 -10.21 1.87 -10.49
N THR A 362 -10.90 1.90 -11.61
CA THR A 362 -10.94 3.06 -12.51
C THR A 362 -12.38 3.49 -12.70
N TYR A 363 -12.59 4.56 -13.45
CA TYR A 363 -13.92 5.07 -13.72
C TYR A 363 -14.75 4.03 -14.51
N PRO A 364 -16.00 3.77 -14.10
CA PRO A 364 -16.89 2.83 -14.78
C PRO A 364 -17.40 3.40 -16.12
N GLU A 365 -17.90 2.53 -16.99
CA GLU A 365 -18.47 2.92 -18.29
C GLU A 365 -19.88 2.33 -18.50
N PRO A 366 -20.88 3.10 -18.98
CA PRO A 366 -20.80 4.54 -19.16
C PRO A 366 -20.70 5.25 -17.80
N GLY A 367 -19.94 6.33 -17.76
CA GLY A 367 -19.76 7.15 -16.58
C GLY A 367 -19.62 8.61 -16.99
N VAL A 368 -20.02 9.51 -16.10
CA VAL A 368 -19.87 10.96 -16.29
C VAL A 368 -18.40 11.33 -16.47
N ASN A 369 -17.55 10.73 -15.64
CA ASN A 369 -16.11 10.90 -15.72
C ASN A 369 -15.51 9.77 -16.54
N GLN A 370 -14.54 10.14 -17.37
CA GLN A 370 -13.95 9.22 -18.33
C GLN A 370 -12.46 9.09 -18.04
N SER A 371 -12.03 7.86 -17.74
CA SER A 371 -10.62 7.52 -17.74
C SER A 371 -10.06 7.72 -19.15
N ILE A 372 -9.10 8.63 -19.29
CA ILE A 372 -8.43 8.90 -20.56
C ILE A 372 -7.28 7.92 -20.76
N GLN A 373 -6.52 7.68 -19.69
CA GLN A 373 -5.36 6.80 -19.70
C GLN A 373 -5.10 6.26 -18.29
N THR A 374 -4.84 4.96 -18.20
CA THR A 374 -4.82 4.19 -16.94
C THR A 374 -3.49 3.50 -16.67
N ASP A 375 -2.57 3.49 -17.63
CA ASP A 375 -1.36 2.64 -17.58
C ASP A 375 -0.18 3.34 -16.89
N PHE A 376 -0.45 4.36 -16.08
CA PHE A 376 0.55 5.15 -15.39
C PHE A 376 0.72 4.66 -13.96
N TYR A 377 1.83 3.99 -13.71
CA TYR A 377 2.15 3.44 -12.40
C TYR A 377 3.65 3.52 -12.12
N TRP A 378 4.00 3.45 -10.85
CA TRP A 378 5.36 3.33 -10.36
C TRP A 378 5.45 2.18 -9.37
N THR A 379 6.56 1.45 -9.39
CA THR A 379 6.88 0.44 -8.38
C THR A 379 8.38 0.44 -8.07
N ASN A 380 8.74 0.07 -6.85
CA ASN A 380 10.13 -0.12 -6.45
C ASN A 380 10.74 -1.44 -6.95
N CYS A 381 9.94 -2.33 -7.55
CA CYS A 381 10.37 -3.63 -8.07
C CYS A 381 9.93 -3.80 -9.55
N PRO A 382 10.39 -2.93 -10.48
CA PRO A 382 9.98 -3.01 -11.89
C PRO A 382 10.35 -4.35 -12.54
N GLU A 383 11.43 -4.98 -12.10
CA GLU A 383 11.87 -6.31 -12.53
C GLU A 383 10.87 -7.43 -12.18
N CYS A 384 10.02 -7.21 -11.18
CA CYS A 384 8.99 -8.15 -10.77
C CYS A 384 7.72 -8.04 -11.62
N VAL A 385 7.55 -7.01 -12.46
CA VAL A 385 6.32 -6.79 -13.23
C VAL A 385 6.26 -7.75 -14.43
N LYS A 386 5.23 -8.62 -14.48
CA LYS A 386 4.97 -9.52 -15.62
C LYS A 386 4.17 -8.84 -16.72
N ARG A 387 3.07 -8.18 -16.35
CA ARG A 387 2.15 -7.51 -17.29
C ARG A 387 1.14 -6.62 -16.56
N THR A 388 0.49 -5.75 -17.33
CA THR A 388 -0.66 -4.96 -16.91
C THR A 388 -1.86 -5.20 -17.84
N TRP A 389 -3.08 -5.02 -17.32
CA TRP A 389 -4.32 -5.07 -18.11
C TRP A 389 -5.45 -4.33 -17.40
N ILE A 390 -6.55 -4.11 -18.12
CA ILE A 390 -7.82 -3.67 -17.55
C ILE A 390 -8.76 -4.88 -17.41
N GLU A 391 -9.19 -5.17 -16.20
CA GLU A 391 -10.28 -6.11 -15.93
C GLU A 391 -11.61 -5.35 -16.02
N GLU A 392 -12.61 -5.94 -16.67
CA GLU A 392 -13.98 -5.40 -16.72
C GLU A 392 -14.95 -6.38 -16.07
N VAL A 393 -15.74 -5.90 -15.12
CA VAL A 393 -16.83 -6.66 -14.49
C VAL A 393 -18.16 -6.14 -15.04
N ARG A 394 -19.02 -7.07 -15.45
CA ARG A 394 -20.38 -6.80 -15.92
C ARG A 394 -21.38 -7.64 -15.15
N ASN A 395 -22.54 -7.08 -14.89
CA ASN A 395 -23.61 -7.78 -14.17
C ASN A 395 -24.99 -7.45 -14.77
N PRO A 396 -25.29 -7.84 -16.02
CA PRO A 396 -26.61 -7.59 -16.59
C PRO A 396 -27.71 -8.15 -15.67
N PRO A 397 -28.77 -7.38 -15.36
CA PRO A 397 -29.24 -6.18 -16.06
C PRO A 397 -28.72 -4.84 -15.50
N VAL A 398 -27.79 -4.84 -14.54
CA VAL A 398 -27.14 -3.60 -14.07
C VAL A 398 -26.48 -2.89 -15.24
N GLU A 399 -26.71 -1.58 -15.32
CA GLU A 399 -26.13 -0.76 -16.38
C GLU A 399 -24.63 -0.55 -16.15
N GLY A 400 -23.87 -0.60 -17.24
CA GLY A 400 -22.45 -0.30 -17.27
C GLY A 400 -21.53 -1.46 -16.91
N LYS A 401 -20.26 -1.11 -16.74
CA LYS A 401 -19.16 -2.00 -16.39
C LYS A 401 -18.23 -1.33 -15.39
N GLU A 402 -17.88 -2.10 -14.38
CA GLU A 402 -16.84 -1.79 -13.42
C GLU A 402 -15.49 -2.14 -14.04
N ARG A 403 -14.47 -1.32 -13.77
CA ARG A 403 -13.14 -1.43 -14.40
C ARG A 403 -12.04 -1.40 -13.33
N TRP A 404 -11.04 -2.25 -13.49
CA TRP A 404 -9.87 -2.33 -12.61
C TRP A 404 -8.59 -2.34 -13.44
N PHE A 405 -7.65 -1.46 -13.10
CA PHE A 405 -6.28 -1.53 -13.60
C PHE A 405 -5.50 -2.54 -12.77
N CYS A 406 -4.98 -3.57 -13.41
CA CYS A 406 -4.33 -4.69 -12.78
C CYS A 406 -2.84 -4.75 -13.15
N ILE A 407 -2.01 -5.10 -12.17
CA ILE A 407 -0.59 -5.38 -12.34
C ILE A 407 -0.33 -6.78 -11.77
N GLU A 408 0.22 -7.67 -12.60
CA GLU A 408 0.68 -8.99 -12.17
C GLU A 408 2.19 -8.95 -11.91
N PHE A 409 2.58 -9.38 -10.71
CA PHE A 409 3.96 -9.48 -10.26
C PHE A 409 4.40 -10.94 -10.16
N ASP A 410 5.65 -11.19 -10.54
CA ASP A 410 6.44 -12.37 -10.15
C ASP A 410 7.48 -11.95 -9.13
N LEU A 411 7.24 -12.36 -7.89
CA LEU A 411 8.03 -12.04 -6.72
C LEU A 411 9.24 -12.96 -6.57
N SER A 412 9.49 -13.90 -7.50
CA SER A 412 10.66 -14.77 -7.44
C SER A 412 11.98 -14.02 -7.22
N PRO A 413 12.25 -12.87 -7.88
CA PRO A 413 13.46 -12.09 -7.63
C PRO A 413 13.61 -11.56 -6.19
N LEU A 414 12.51 -11.47 -5.43
CA LEU A 414 12.51 -10.98 -4.04
C LEU A 414 12.63 -12.10 -3.00
N PHE A 415 12.39 -13.36 -3.42
CA PHE A 415 12.44 -14.55 -2.56
C PHE A 415 13.50 -15.56 -2.98
N GLU A 416 14.14 -15.38 -4.14
CA GLU A 416 15.41 -16.01 -4.42
C GLU A 416 16.31 -15.69 -3.23
N GLU A 417 16.80 -16.74 -2.59
CA GLU A 417 17.82 -16.62 -1.58
C GLU A 417 18.89 -15.75 -2.22
N ASN A 418 19.01 -14.51 -1.78
CA ASN A 418 20.32 -13.90 -1.68
C ASN A 418 21.10 -14.88 -0.82
N ILE A 419 21.69 -15.89 -1.47
CA ILE A 419 22.89 -16.54 -0.97
C ILE A 419 23.75 -15.34 -0.68
N SER A 420 23.86 -15.00 0.61
CA SER A 420 24.79 -14.01 1.09
C SER A 420 26.16 -14.53 0.70
N PHE A 421 26.60 -14.16 -0.51
CA PHE A 421 27.97 -14.34 -0.92
C PHE A 421 28.68 -13.07 -0.46
N ASN A 422 29.54 -13.25 0.53
CA ASN A 422 30.41 -12.20 1.06
C ASN A 422 31.81 -12.43 0.49
N VAL A 423 32.59 -11.36 0.46
CA VAL A 423 34.01 -11.38 0.15
C VAL A 423 34.73 -10.62 1.28
N ASP A 424 35.72 -11.24 1.90
CA ASP A 424 36.54 -10.63 2.95
C ASP A 424 38.01 -10.75 2.58
N ILE A 425 38.77 -9.66 2.63
CA ILE A 425 40.23 -9.68 2.55
C ILE A 425 40.75 -10.21 3.90
N VAL A 426 41.35 -11.41 3.88
CA VAL A 426 41.86 -12.05 5.10
C VAL A 426 43.36 -11.83 5.29
N LYS A 427 44.06 -11.44 4.23
CA LYS A 427 45.46 -11.01 4.23
C LYS A 427 45.64 -9.92 3.18
N PRO A 428 46.36 -8.83 3.49
CA PRO A 428 46.85 -8.47 4.82
C PRO A 428 45.71 -8.18 5.80
N LYS A 429 45.91 -8.43 7.10
CA LYS A 429 44.96 -8.02 8.14
C LYS A 429 45.05 -6.53 8.38
N GLU A 430 43.91 -5.91 8.67
CA GLU A 430 43.87 -4.53 9.14
C GLU A 430 44.69 -4.33 10.40
N ASN A 431 45.42 -3.20 10.50
CA ASN A 431 46.17 -2.82 11.68
C ASN A 431 47.35 -3.75 12.00
N TYR A 432 48.02 -4.28 10.97
CA TYR A 432 49.23 -5.11 11.11
C TYR A 432 50.42 -4.62 10.27
N LEU A 433 51.62 -4.93 10.75
CA LEU A 433 52.87 -4.83 10.02
C LEU A 433 53.15 -6.15 9.29
N TYR A 434 53.36 -6.06 7.99
CA TYR A 434 53.85 -7.15 7.15
C TYR A 434 55.26 -6.83 6.65
N ILE A 435 56.19 -7.79 6.74
CA ILE A 435 57.53 -7.70 6.17
C ILE A 435 57.77 -8.94 5.30
N PHE A 436 57.97 -8.75 4.00
CA PHE A 436 58.15 -9.80 2.98
C PHE A 436 57.08 -10.91 3.10
N GLY A 437 55.82 -10.51 3.14
CA GLY A 437 54.65 -11.41 3.24
C GLY A 437 54.41 -12.02 4.62
N ARG A 438 55.28 -11.77 5.61
CA ARG A 438 55.11 -12.27 6.99
C ARG A 438 54.42 -11.25 7.88
N GLU A 439 53.35 -11.66 8.55
CA GLU A 439 52.71 -10.91 9.64
C GLU A 439 53.67 -10.81 10.84
N ILE A 440 53.89 -9.60 11.36
CA ILE A 440 54.90 -9.35 12.42
C ILE A 440 54.24 -8.93 13.74
N ILE A 441 53.56 -7.78 13.74
CA ILE A 441 52.93 -7.17 14.93
C ILE A 441 51.74 -6.30 14.51
N SER A 442 50.85 -5.98 15.45
CA SER A 442 49.79 -5.00 15.24
C SER A 442 50.33 -3.56 15.21
N LEU A 443 49.80 -2.70 14.33
CA LEU A 443 50.08 -1.27 14.21
C LEU A 443 48.77 -0.48 14.05
N PRO A 444 48.72 0.83 14.33
CA PRO A 444 47.52 1.65 14.10
C PRO A 444 47.06 1.78 12.65
N VAL A 445 47.91 1.40 11.68
CA VAL A 445 47.64 1.40 10.24
C VAL A 445 48.33 0.20 9.61
N THR A 446 47.65 -0.52 8.70
CA THR A 446 48.23 -1.64 7.95
C THR A 446 49.44 -1.17 7.14
N THR A 447 50.62 -1.72 7.44
CA THR A 447 51.90 -1.32 6.83
C THR A 447 52.60 -2.52 6.23
N ILE A 448 53.06 -2.40 4.99
CA ILE A 448 53.63 -3.50 4.21
C ILE A 448 55.04 -3.09 3.73
N ILE A 449 56.03 -3.92 4.04
CA ILE A 449 57.42 -3.74 3.60
C ILE A 449 57.80 -4.95 2.74
N GLY A 450 58.06 -4.74 1.44
CA GLY A 450 58.23 -5.81 0.46
C GLY A 450 56.91 -6.33 -0.11
N GLY A 451 56.97 -7.36 -0.96
CA GLY A 451 55.78 -8.00 -1.53
C GLY A 451 54.90 -8.72 -0.49
N VAL A 452 53.60 -8.86 -0.79
CA VAL A 452 52.58 -9.49 0.06
C VAL A 452 51.58 -10.28 -0.78
N ASP A 453 50.98 -11.32 -0.21
CA ASP A 453 49.82 -12.00 -0.81
C ASP A 453 48.54 -11.36 -0.29
N VAL A 454 47.65 -10.98 -1.19
CA VAL A 454 46.28 -10.56 -0.91
C VAL A 454 45.40 -11.81 -0.99
N GLU A 455 45.03 -12.36 0.16
CA GLU A 455 44.23 -13.58 0.26
C GLU A 455 42.79 -13.21 0.58
N VAL A 456 41.84 -13.83 -0.10
CA VAL A 456 40.41 -13.52 0.01
C VAL A 456 39.64 -14.74 0.47
N ARG A 457 38.72 -14.54 1.42
CA ARG A 457 37.72 -15.53 1.78
C ARG A 457 36.40 -15.14 1.13
N VAL A 458 35.76 -16.09 0.48
CA VAL A 458 34.40 -15.93 -0.06
C VAL A 458 33.42 -16.87 0.63
N SER A 459 32.15 -16.49 0.69
CA SER A 459 31.03 -17.40 0.96
C SER A 459 30.15 -17.51 -0.29
N GLY A 460 29.46 -18.65 -0.49
CA GLY A 460 28.58 -18.84 -1.66
C GLY A 460 29.31 -19.32 -2.93
N ASN A 461 28.58 -19.37 -4.05
CA ASN A 461 29.09 -19.85 -5.34
C ASN A 461 29.73 -18.68 -6.11
N VAL A 462 31.03 -18.44 -5.89
CA VAL A 462 31.80 -17.43 -6.62
C VAL A 462 32.45 -18.06 -7.86
N THR A 463 32.36 -17.37 -8.99
CA THR A 463 32.99 -17.76 -10.27
C THR A 463 34.34 -17.09 -10.47
N LYS A 464 34.51 -15.86 -9.98
CA LYS A 464 35.78 -15.12 -10.06
C LYS A 464 35.90 -14.02 -9.01
N VAL A 465 37.13 -13.63 -8.70
CA VAL A 465 37.50 -12.48 -7.86
C VAL A 465 38.44 -11.55 -8.63
N GLU A 466 38.09 -10.27 -8.69
CA GLU A 466 38.88 -9.22 -9.31
C GLU A 466 39.60 -8.40 -8.24
N PHE A 467 40.90 -8.19 -8.39
CA PHE A 467 41.77 -7.48 -7.45
C PHE A 467 42.19 -6.14 -8.04
N TYR A 468 42.06 -5.07 -7.26
CA TYR A 468 42.33 -3.70 -7.67
C TYR A 468 43.29 -3.01 -6.69
N VAL A 469 44.09 -2.10 -7.23
CA VAL A 469 44.84 -1.10 -6.48
C VAL A 469 44.52 0.28 -7.02
N ASP A 470 44.08 1.20 -6.17
CA ASP A 470 43.65 2.56 -6.55
C ASP A 470 42.69 2.56 -7.75
N ASN A 471 41.67 1.72 -7.69
CA ASN A 471 40.67 1.50 -8.76
C ASN A 471 41.22 0.95 -10.10
N LYS A 472 42.48 0.53 -10.17
CA LYS A 472 43.05 -0.13 -11.36
C LYS A 472 43.05 -1.64 -11.17
N LEU A 473 42.45 -2.36 -12.11
CA LEU A 473 42.44 -3.83 -12.12
C LEU A 473 43.88 -4.36 -12.23
N LYS A 474 44.27 -5.20 -11.28
CA LYS A 474 45.60 -5.83 -11.19
C LYS A 474 45.57 -7.30 -11.54
N PHE A 475 44.54 -8.02 -11.11
CA PHE A 475 44.44 -9.46 -11.29
C PHE A 475 42.99 -9.93 -11.29
N VAL A 476 42.73 -11.03 -11.99
CA VAL A 476 41.45 -11.75 -12.00
C VAL A 476 41.79 -13.19 -11.65
N ASP A 477 41.17 -13.70 -10.60
CA ASP A 477 41.35 -15.07 -10.14
C ASP A 477 40.03 -15.84 -10.29
N GLU A 478 40.06 -16.91 -11.07
CA GLU A 478 38.88 -17.74 -11.39
C GLU A 478 38.92 -19.09 -10.65
N GLU A 479 39.98 -19.36 -9.88
CA GLU A 479 40.17 -20.66 -9.18
C GLU A 479 40.37 -20.46 -7.67
N GLU A 480 39.59 -21.17 -6.85
CA GLU A 480 39.76 -21.15 -5.38
C GLU A 480 41.02 -21.96 -4.97
N PRO A 481 41.82 -21.52 -3.98
CA PRO A 481 41.67 -20.33 -3.14
C PRO A 481 42.07 -19.02 -3.82
N TYR A 482 41.18 -18.02 -3.76
CA TYR A 482 41.39 -16.72 -4.39
C TYR A 482 42.51 -15.93 -3.72
N SER A 483 43.57 -15.66 -4.48
CA SER A 483 44.74 -14.97 -3.96
C SER A 483 45.53 -14.27 -5.05
N TRP A 484 45.98 -13.05 -4.75
CA TRP A 484 46.85 -12.28 -5.64
C TRP A 484 48.15 -11.87 -4.96
N LYS A 485 49.30 -12.20 -5.56
CA LYS A 485 50.60 -11.73 -5.07
C LYS A 485 50.89 -10.30 -5.56
N TRP A 486 50.93 -9.35 -4.63
CA TRP A 486 51.31 -7.96 -4.88
C TRP A 486 52.81 -7.76 -4.63
N ASP A 487 53.60 -7.73 -5.71
CA ASP A 487 55.07 -7.66 -5.66
C ASP A 487 55.69 -6.68 -6.68
N GLU A 488 54.93 -5.65 -7.07
CA GLU A 488 55.44 -4.59 -7.95
C GLU A 488 56.12 -3.47 -7.15
N THR A 489 56.94 -2.65 -7.81
CA THR A 489 57.54 -1.46 -7.16
C THR A 489 56.47 -0.43 -6.88
N VAL A 490 56.19 -0.16 -5.60
CA VAL A 490 55.11 0.73 -5.15
C VAL A 490 55.43 1.37 -3.79
N PHE A 491 54.97 2.62 -3.60
CA PHE A 491 55.29 3.42 -2.42
C PHE A 491 54.15 4.31 -1.99
N GLY A 492 53.87 4.31 -0.68
CA GLY A 492 52.95 5.25 -0.05
C GLY A 492 51.62 4.62 0.31
N LYS A 493 50.59 5.47 0.39
CA LYS A 493 49.21 5.05 0.71
C LYS A 493 48.51 4.56 -0.55
N HIS A 494 47.86 3.41 -0.45
CA HIS A 494 47.11 2.79 -1.53
C HIS A 494 45.88 2.09 -0.97
N GLU A 495 44.83 2.02 -1.78
CA GLU A 495 43.61 1.26 -1.49
C GLU A 495 43.67 -0.08 -2.23
N ILE A 496 43.55 -1.19 -1.51
CA ILE A 496 43.29 -2.51 -2.08
C ILE A 496 41.78 -2.70 -2.10
N LYS A 497 41.24 -3.11 -3.25
CA LYS A 497 39.83 -3.49 -3.38
C LYS A 497 39.71 -4.83 -4.06
N VAL A 498 38.80 -5.66 -3.58
CA VAL A 498 38.44 -6.95 -4.18
C VAL A 498 36.96 -6.98 -4.55
N VAL A 499 36.62 -7.57 -5.69
CA VAL A 499 35.24 -7.70 -6.17
C VAL A 499 35.01 -9.14 -6.62
N SER A 500 34.09 -9.87 -5.96
CA SER A 500 33.73 -11.24 -6.35
C SER A 500 32.45 -11.25 -7.18
N TYR A 501 32.34 -12.22 -8.09
CA TYR A 501 31.19 -12.41 -8.97
C TYR A 501 30.62 -13.83 -8.86
N ASP A 502 29.31 -14.00 -8.98
CA ASP A 502 28.65 -15.32 -9.09
C ASP A 502 28.34 -15.70 -10.56
N GLU A 503 27.68 -16.84 -10.78
CA GLU A 503 27.26 -17.30 -12.13
C GLU A 503 26.19 -16.40 -12.77
N ASN A 504 25.45 -15.62 -11.97
CA ASN A 504 24.37 -14.73 -12.40
C ASN A 504 24.83 -13.28 -12.61
N GLY A 505 26.10 -12.97 -12.32
CA GLY A 505 26.67 -11.63 -12.44
C GLY A 505 26.44 -10.72 -11.24
N HIS A 506 25.98 -11.24 -10.11
CA HIS A 506 25.91 -10.47 -8.86
C HIS A 506 27.33 -10.19 -8.34
N MET A 507 27.50 -9.08 -7.60
CA MET A 507 28.81 -8.67 -7.07
C MET A 507 28.81 -8.46 -5.55
N ALA A 508 29.93 -8.80 -4.90
CA ALA A 508 30.27 -8.40 -3.52
C ALA A 508 31.66 -7.77 -3.52
N ARG A 509 31.96 -6.89 -2.54
CA ARG A 509 33.23 -6.15 -2.48
C ARG A 509 33.73 -5.95 -1.06
N ASP A 510 35.05 -5.90 -0.93
CA ASP A 510 35.76 -5.50 0.29
C ASP A 510 36.96 -4.64 -0.08
N GLU A 511 37.33 -3.70 0.79
CA GLU A 511 38.38 -2.73 0.53
C GLU A 511 39.14 -2.35 1.81
N MET A 512 40.45 -2.07 1.67
CA MET A 512 41.28 -1.61 2.78
C MET A 512 42.38 -0.65 2.34
N ASP A 513 42.69 0.30 3.22
CA ASP A 513 43.82 1.21 3.08
C ASP A 513 45.11 0.59 3.64
N VAL A 514 46.20 0.68 2.88
CA VAL A 514 47.53 0.23 3.32
C VAL A 514 48.60 1.29 3.05
N ILE A 515 49.67 1.26 3.84
CA ILE A 515 50.93 1.95 3.52
C ILE A 515 51.93 0.90 3.07
N ILE A 516 52.36 0.94 1.81
CA ILE A 516 53.31 -0.03 1.25
C ILE A 516 54.63 0.62 0.85
N PHE A 517 55.74 -0.08 1.10
CA PHE A 517 57.08 0.24 0.62
C PHE A 517 57.69 -1.02 -0.02
N ASN A 518 57.56 -1.16 -1.34
CA ASN A 518 58.14 -2.28 -2.08
C ASN A 518 59.04 -1.79 -3.22
N ILE A 519 60.24 -2.36 -3.30
CA ILE A 519 61.20 -2.12 -4.38
C ILE A 519 61.56 -3.48 -4.97
N GLU A 520 61.25 -3.65 -6.25
CA GLU A 520 61.65 -4.86 -6.97
C GLU A 520 63.17 -4.80 -7.22
N PHE A 521 63.95 -5.61 -6.50
CA PHE A 521 65.37 -5.79 -6.81
C PHE A 521 65.47 -6.71 -8.03
N GLY A 522 65.79 -6.14 -9.19
CA GLY A 522 65.84 -6.83 -10.47
C GLY A 522 66.50 -8.21 -10.42
N LYS A 523 65.88 -9.17 -11.12
CA LYS A 523 66.41 -10.53 -11.36
C LYS A 523 67.90 -10.48 -11.66
N LYS A 524 68.74 -11.05 -10.78
CA LYS A 524 70.13 -11.38 -11.12
C LYS A 524 70.10 -12.42 -12.25
N SER A 525 70.48 -12.00 -13.45
CA SER A 525 70.99 -12.90 -14.48
C SER A 525 72.23 -13.59 -13.91
N GLY A 526 72.12 -14.90 -13.71
CA GLY A 526 73.16 -15.74 -13.13
C GLY A 526 73.40 -16.99 -13.96
N GLU A 527 73.93 -16.81 -15.16
CA GLU A 527 74.80 -17.81 -15.78
C GLU A 527 76.15 -17.15 -16.02
N PHE A 528 77.20 -17.64 -15.34
CA PHE A 528 78.55 -17.75 -15.89
C PHE A 528 79.37 -18.63 -14.94
N TRP A 529 79.63 -19.87 -15.36
CA TRP A 529 80.79 -20.63 -14.92
C TRP A 529 81.95 -20.30 -15.86
N VAL A 530 83.17 -20.11 -15.35
CA VAL A 530 84.41 -20.78 -15.78
C VAL A 530 85.52 -20.55 -14.73
N LYS A 531 86.04 -21.70 -14.25
CA LYS A 531 87.31 -22.04 -13.54
C LYS A 531 87.89 -21.14 -12.45
#